data_AF-A0A2X2CMY2-F1
#
_entry.id   AF-A0A2X2CMY2-F1
#
_cell.length_a   1.000
_cell.length_b   1.000
_cell.length_c   1.000
_cell.angle_alpha   90.00
_cell.angle_beta   90.00
_cell.angle_gamma   90.00
#
_symmetry.space_group_name_H-M   'P 1'
#
loop_
_entity.id
_entity.type
_entity.pdbx_description
1 polymer ?
#
loop_
_entity_poly.entity_id
_entity_poly.type
_entity_poly.pdbx_seq_one_letter_code
_entity_poly.pdbx_strand_id
1 'polypeptide(L)'
;MFHLKDRAFEIYEANVHGKFLENELHCYLEITTKEIEFEESNWAPSLSHQGLILKAKSLEDLDGLVSEWSSENNPHPEVGILSVFGHVETNNNRITFGNASGQEFGFSWSGTGDVMWNSEFGSDVQFNVSGVLKVTIV
;
A
#
# COMPACT_ATOMS: atom_id res chain seq x y z
N MET A 1 1.38 -3.14 10.92
CA MET A 1 1.08 -4.57 10.70
C MET A 1 0.45 -4.72 9.32
N PHE A 2 0.89 -5.71 8.55
CA PHE A 2 0.25 -6.11 7.31
C PHE A 2 -0.61 -7.34 7.58
N HIS A 3 -1.86 -7.33 7.16
CA HIS A 3 -2.76 -8.47 7.21
C HIS A 3 -3.10 -8.94 5.80
N LEU A 4 -2.96 -10.24 5.56
CA LEU A 4 -3.45 -10.91 4.36
C LEU A 4 -4.43 -11.99 4.80
N LYS A 5 -5.73 -11.75 4.57
CA LYS A 5 -6.81 -12.57 5.14
C LYS A 5 -6.67 -12.70 6.67
N ASP A 6 -6.38 -13.90 7.17
CA ASP A 6 -6.22 -14.25 8.58
C ASP A 6 -4.77 -14.19 9.08
N ARG A 7 -3.82 -13.84 8.19
CA ARG A 7 -2.38 -13.82 8.47
C ARG A 7 -1.90 -12.43 8.77
N ALA A 8 -0.91 -12.32 9.65
CA ALA A 8 -0.28 -11.06 10.04
C ALA A 8 1.23 -11.10 9.83
N PHE A 9 1.77 -10.03 9.26
CA PHE A 9 3.18 -9.87 8.95
C PHE A 9 3.67 -8.53 9.52
N GLU A 10 4.82 -8.57 10.20
CA GLU A 10 5.44 -7.35 10.71
C GLU A 10 5.95 -6.51 9.53
N ILE A 11 5.66 -5.21 9.55
CA ILE A 11 6.17 -4.28 8.53
C ILE A 11 7.68 -4.12 8.77
N TYR A 12 8.48 -4.34 7.74
CA TYR A 12 9.90 -4.04 7.74
C TYR A 12 10.12 -2.57 7.37
N GLU A 13 9.48 -2.13 6.28
CA GLU A 13 9.59 -0.77 5.78
C GLU A 13 8.29 -0.31 5.14
N ALA A 14 7.97 0.98 5.27
CA ALA A 14 6.82 1.62 4.63
C ALA A 14 7.19 3.06 4.26
N ASN A 15 7.26 3.33 2.97
CA ASN A 15 7.77 4.58 2.40
C ASN A 15 6.80 5.18 1.38
N VAL A 16 6.83 6.52 1.33
CA VAL A 16 6.32 7.33 0.23
C VAL A 16 7.45 8.19 -0.31
N HIS A 17 7.66 8.11 -1.61
CA HIS A 17 8.50 9.03 -2.35
C HIS A 17 7.62 9.86 -3.26
N GLY A 18 7.72 11.18 -3.23
CA GLY A 18 6.84 11.99 -4.06
C GLY A 18 7.32 13.39 -4.31
N LYS A 19 6.58 14.07 -5.19
CA LYS A 19 6.81 15.46 -5.56
C LYS A 19 5.48 16.20 -5.59
N PHE A 20 5.46 17.40 -5.02
CA PHE A 20 4.32 18.30 -5.14
C PHE A 20 4.32 18.96 -6.53
N LEU A 21 3.18 18.88 -7.20
CA LEU A 21 2.90 19.53 -8.47
C LEU A 21 1.57 20.29 -8.32
N GLU A 22 1.65 21.62 -8.34
CA GLU A 22 0.51 22.52 -8.08
C GLU A 22 -0.23 22.18 -6.77
N ASN A 23 -1.38 21.50 -6.86
CA ASN A 23 -2.22 21.11 -5.71
C ASN A 23 -2.28 19.59 -5.51
N GLU A 24 -1.28 18.87 -6.02
CA GLU A 24 -1.22 17.41 -5.99
C GLU A 24 0.14 16.90 -5.49
N LEU A 25 0.12 15.80 -4.76
CA LEU A 25 1.29 14.99 -4.47
C LEU A 25 1.28 13.77 -5.39
N HIS A 26 2.25 13.73 -6.29
CA HIS A 26 2.48 12.57 -7.16
C HIS A 26 3.50 11.68 -6.47
N CYS A 27 3.14 10.42 -6.20
CA CYS A 27 3.95 9.58 -5.34
C CYS A 27 4.06 8.11 -5.77
N TYR A 28 5.15 7.50 -5.30
CA TYR A 28 5.40 6.08 -5.24
C TYR A 28 5.23 5.63 -3.79
N LEU A 29 4.39 4.62 -3.56
CA LEU A 29 4.21 3.94 -2.29
C LEU A 29 4.91 2.60 -2.33
N GLU A 30 5.57 2.23 -1.23
CA GLU A 30 6.17 0.92 -1.05
C GLU A 30 6.07 0.48 0.41
N ILE A 31 5.56 -0.73 0.62
CA ILE A 31 5.50 -1.39 1.92
C ILE A 31 6.05 -2.79 1.78
N THR A 32 7.04 -3.13 2.61
CA THR A 32 7.62 -4.47 2.68
C THR A 32 7.45 -5.04 4.08
N THR A 33 7.32 -6.35 4.16
CA THR A 33 7.18 -7.06 5.44
C THR A 33 8.42 -7.88 5.74
N LYS A 34 8.61 -8.24 7.01
CA LYS A 34 9.61 -9.23 7.39
C LYS A 34 9.20 -10.59 6.85
N GLU A 35 10.19 -11.35 6.41
CA GLU A 35 10.00 -12.73 5.99
C GLU A 35 9.58 -13.59 7.18
N ILE A 36 8.59 -14.45 6.97
CA ILE A 36 8.20 -15.51 7.90
C ILE A 36 8.19 -16.85 7.17
N GLU A 37 8.60 -17.91 7.85
CA GLU A 37 8.49 -19.28 7.34
C GLU A 37 7.13 -19.86 7.72
N PHE A 38 6.41 -20.41 6.74
CA PHE A 38 5.12 -21.06 6.93
C PHE A 38 4.96 -22.22 5.93
N GLU A 39 4.58 -23.40 6.42
CA GLU A 39 4.35 -24.61 5.60
C GLU A 39 5.49 -24.84 4.58
N GLU A 40 6.75 -24.82 5.07
CA GLU A 40 7.96 -25.03 4.27
C GLU A 40 8.22 -23.96 3.18
N SER A 41 7.52 -22.83 3.23
CA SER A 41 7.66 -21.70 2.31
C SER A 41 7.96 -20.40 3.05
N ASN A 42 8.78 -19.54 2.45
CA ASN A 42 9.06 -18.22 2.97
C ASN A 42 8.08 -17.19 2.41
N TRP A 43 7.50 -16.37 3.28
CA TRP A 43 6.52 -15.37 2.94
C TRP A 43 7.03 -13.99 3.32
N ALA A 44 7.11 -13.09 2.34
CA ALA A 44 7.37 -11.67 2.58
C ALA A 44 6.44 -10.82 1.70
N PRO A 45 5.13 -10.72 2.03
CA PRO A 45 4.22 -9.88 1.29
C PRO A 45 4.71 -8.44 1.18
N SER A 46 4.56 -7.85 0.01
CA SER A 46 4.79 -6.42 -0.21
C SER A 46 3.65 -5.79 -0.98
N LEU A 47 3.48 -4.49 -0.79
CA LEU A 47 2.55 -3.65 -1.53
C LEU A 47 3.29 -2.48 -2.12
N SER A 48 3.02 -2.15 -3.38
CA SER A 48 3.54 -0.93 -3.99
C SER A 48 2.52 -0.27 -4.89
N HIS A 49 2.67 1.03 -5.14
CA HIS A 49 1.90 1.73 -6.15
C HIS A 49 2.75 2.82 -6.78
N GLN A 50 2.98 2.72 -8.09
CA GLN A 50 3.66 3.74 -8.87
C GLN A 50 2.64 4.76 -9.39
N GLY A 51 2.91 6.05 -9.20
CA GLY A 51 2.09 7.12 -9.78
C GLY A 51 0.76 7.37 -9.07
N LEU A 52 0.64 7.11 -7.77
CA LEU A 52 -0.53 7.53 -7.02
C LEU A 52 -0.57 9.06 -6.94
N ILE A 53 -1.72 9.65 -7.29
CA ILE A 53 -1.93 11.10 -7.23
C ILE A 53 -2.85 11.40 -6.05
N LEU A 54 -2.35 12.18 -5.09
CA LEU A 54 -3.07 12.63 -3.91
C LEU A 54 -3.41 14.11 -4.03
N LYS A 55 -4.63 14.50 -3.66
CA LYS A 55 -5.07 15.90 -3.68
C LYS A 55 -4.56 16.65 -2.44
N ALA A 56 -3.27 16.95 -2.43
CA ALA A 56 -2.56 17.63 -1.35
C ALA A 56 -1.54 18.61 -1.92
N LYS A 57 -1.51 19.85 -1.43
CA LYS A 57 -0.51 20.87 -1.81
C LYS A 57 0.66 20.91 -0.82
N SER A 58 0.48 20.37 0.38
CA SER A 58 1.53 20.17 1.37
C SER A 58 1.33 18.87 2.14
N LEU A 59 2.31 18.54 2.98
CA LEU A 59 2.30 17.35 3.83
C LEU A 59 1.15 17.38 4.86
N GLU A 60 0.82 18.56 5.36
CA GLU A 60 -0.26 18.77 6.32
C GLU A 60 -1.65 18.44 5.74
N ASP A 61 -1.84 18.62 4.42
CA ASP A 61 -3.12 18.28 3.77
C ASP A 61 -3.35 16.77 3.64
N LEU A 62 -2.33 15.95 3.93
CA LEU A 62 -2.51 14.50 3.98
C LEU A 62 -3.27 14.07 5.23
N ASP A 63 -3.28 14.85 6.31
CA ASP A 63 -3.97 14.43 7.53
C ASP A 63 -5.47 14.24 7.31
N GLY A 64 -5.96 13.03 7.57
CA GLY A 64 -7.35 12.62 7.32
C GLY A 64 -7.70 12.41 5.84
N LEU A 65 -6.75 12.57 4.91
CA LEU A 65 -6.98 12.34 3.49
C LEU A 65 -7.29 10.86 3.23
N VAL A 66 -8.34 10.64 2.45
CA VAL A 66 -8.72 9.32 1.93
C VAL A 66 -8.55 9.35 0.43
N SER A 67 -7.85 8.35 -0.11
CA SER A 67 -7.77 8.13 -1.55
C SER A 67 -8.20 6.72 -1.88
N GLU A 68 -8.99 6.59 -2.93
CA GLU A 68 -9.57 5.33 -3.40
C GLU A 68 -9.28 5.18 -4.89
N TRP A 69 -8.86 3.98 -5.30
CA TRP A 69 -8.53 3.72 -6.70
C TRP A 69 -8.72 2.25 -7.07
N SER A 70 -8.82 2.02 -8.38
CA SER A 70 -9.13 0.75 -9.03
C SER A 70 -8.66 0.83 -10.48
N SER A 71 -8.71 -0.28 -11.21
CA SER A 71 -8.36 -0.33 -12.63
C SER A 71 -9.16 0.63 -13.51
N GLU A 72 -10.37 1.02 -13.08
CA GLU A 72 -11.26 1.90 -13.85
C GLU A 72 -10.93 3.40 -13.70
N ASN A 73 -10.30 3.79 -12.60
CA ASN A 73 -10.11 5.20 -12.23
C ASN A 73 -8.69 5.56 -11.81
N ASN A 74 -7.73 4.63 -11.95
CA ASN A 74 -6.33 4.90 -11.66
C ASN A 74 -5.66 5.68 -12.81
N PRO A 75 -4.98 6.81 -12.54
CA PRO A 75 -4.29 7.59 -13.57
C PRO A 75 -3.01 6.91 -14.10
N HIS A 76 -2.53 5.85 -13.44
CA HIS A 76 -1.33 5.09 -13.83
C HIS A 76 -1.73 3.69 -14.35
N PRO A 77 -0.95 3.06 -15.26
CA PRO A 77 -1.22 1.69 -15.70
C PRO A 77 -1.21 0.68 -14.55
N GLU A 78 -0.42 0.90 -13.51
CA GLU A 78 -0.37 0.04 -12.33
C GLU A 78 -1.31 0.57 -11.24
N VAL A 79 -2.37 -0.20 -10.94
CA VAL A 79 -3.38 0.06 -9.90
C VAL A 79 -2.83 -0.15 -8.49
N GLY A 80 -1.59 -0.62 -8.36
CA GLY A 80 -1.00 -1.08 -7.11
C GLY A 80 -0.79 -2.58 -7.15
N ILE A 81 0.37 -3.01 -6.67
CA ILE A 81 0.88 -4.37 -6.83
C ILE A 81 0.99 -5.01 -5.46
N LEU A 82 0.34 -6.15 -5.28
CA LEU A 82 0.58 -7.06 -4.18
C LEU A 82 1.57 -8.13 -4.66
N SER A 83 2.66 -8.31 -3.92
CA SER A 83 3.64 -9.37 -4.21
C SER A 83 3.75 -10.32 -3.03
N VAL A 84 3.51 -11.61 -3.28
CA VAL A 84 3.74 -12.68 -2.29
C VAL A 84 4.65 -13.75 -2.89
N PHE A 85 4.24 -14.34 -4.02
CA PHE A 85 5.04 -15.29 -4.82
C PHE A 85 5.09 -14.90 -6.31
N GLY A 86 4.62 -13.69 -6.62
CA GLY A 86 4.45 -13.13 -7.95
C GLY A 86 3.75 -11.79 -7.81
N HIS A 87 3.77 -10.98 -8.87
CA HIS A 87 3.15 -9.66 -8.88
C HIS A 87 1.71 -9.76 -9.35
N VAL A 88 0.78 -9.28 -8.54
CA VAL A 88 -0.63 -9.20 -8.90
C VAL A 88 -1.14 -7.77 -8.71
N GLU A 89 -2.04 -7.34 -9.57
CA GLU A 89 -2.73 -6.07 -9.39
C GLU A 89 -3.72 -6.18 -8.22
N THR A 90 -3.87 -5.07 -7.53
CA THR A 90 -4.82 -4.89 -6.44
C THR A 90 -6.07 -4.16 -6.94
N ASN A 91 -7.20 -4.42 -6.29
CA ASN A 91 -8.49 -3.80 -6.58
C ASN A 91 -9.12 -3.25 -5.30
N ASN A 92 -10.17 -2.43 -5.46
CA ASN A 92 -10.93 -1.82 -4.36
C ASN A 92 -10.01 -1.14 -3.33
N ASN A 93 -8.96 -0.47 -3.82
CA ASN A 93 -7.95 0.09 -2.97
C ASN A 93 -8.47 1.33 -2.25
N ARG A 94 -8.12 1.42 -0.98
CA ARG A 94 -8.42 2.57 -0.13
C ARG A 94 -7.27 2.80 0.82
N ILE A 95 -6.64 3.97 0.72
CA ILE A 95 -5.67 4.45 1.70
C ILE A 95 -6.30 5.58 2.51
N THR A 96 -6.01 5.60 3.81
CA THR A 96 -6.32 6.69 4.72
C THR A 96 -5.04 7.11 5.39
N PHE A 97 -4.77 8.41 5.37
CA PHE A 97 -3.66 9.03 6.06
C PHE A 97 -4.18 9.61 7.39
N GLY A 98 -3.39 9.45 8.44
CA GLY A 98 -3.65 10.04 9.76
C GLY A 98 -2.60 11.09 10.10
N ASN A 99 -2.57 11.45 11.38
CA ASN A 99 -1.75 12.54 11.89
C ASN A 99 -0.30 12.49 11.39
N ALA A 100 0.19 13.66 10.96
CA ALA A 100 1.57 13.90 10.61
C ALA A 100 2.44 14.12 11.86
N SER A 101 3.67 13.62 11.83
CA SER A 101 4.73 13.96 12.78
C SER A 101 6.04 14.14 12.02
N GLY A 102 6.29 15.36 11.54
CA GLY A 102 7.46 15.66 10.71
C GLY A 102 7.36 15.01 9.33
N GLN A 103 8.27 14.06 9.04
CA GLN A 103 8.28 13.31 7.78
C GLN A 103 7.61 11.93 7.91
N GLU A 104 6.79 11.73 8.94
CA GLU A 104 6.12 10.46 9.20
C GLU A 104 4.61 10.67 9.32
N PHE A 105 3.84 9.70 8.82
CA PHE A 105 2.37 9.71 8.87
C PHE A 105 1.83 8.38 9.35
N GLY A 106 0.81 8.43 10.20
CA GLY A 106 -0.05 7.26 10.35
C GLY A 106 -0.73 6.94 9.03
N PHE A 107 -0.87 5.66 8.69
CA PHE A 107 -1.64 5.27 7.50
C PHE A 107 -2.36 3.93 7.70
N SER A 108 -3.39 3.72 6.89
CA SER A 108 -4.00 2.42 6.64
C SER A 108 -4.34 2.27 5.16
N TRP A 109 -3.92 1.18 4.53
CA TRP A 109 -4.27 0.81 3.16
C TRP A 109 -4.92 -0.58 3.13
N SER A 110 -6.12 -0.65 2.58
CA SER A 110 -6.83 -1.91 2.33
C SER A 110 -7.19 -2.07 0.85
N GLY A 111 -7.37 -3.31 0.44
CA GLY A 111 -7.85 -3.67 -0.89
C GLY A 111 -8.02 -5.18 -1.03
N THR A 112 -8.17 -5.65 -2.26
CA THR A 112 -8.18 -7.06 -2.62
C THR A 112 -7.12 -7.36 -3.67
N GLY A 113 -6.61 -8.58 -3.71
CA GLY A 113 -5.70 -9.05 -4.75
C GLY A 113 -5.68 -10.57 -4.82
N ASP A 114 -5.30 -11.12 -5.97
CA ASP A 114 -5.25 -12.56 -6.17
C ASP A 114 -3.97 -13.14 -5.53
N VAL A 115 -4.10 -14.21 -4.76
CA VAL A 115 -2.94 -14.84 -4.09
C VAL A 115 -2.86 -16.28 -4.55
N MET A 116 -2.05 -16.51 -5.58
CA MET A 116 -1.93 -17.82 -6.23
C MET A 116 -1.05 -18.76 -5.40
N TRP A 117 -1.62 -19.40 -4.38
CA TRP A 117 -0.88 -20.28 -3.46
C TRP A 117 -1.51 -21.68 -3.31
N ASN A 118 -2.77 -21.77 -2.90
CA ASN A 118 -3.50 -23.03 -2.71
C ASN A 118 -5.01 -22.79 -2.82
N SER A 119 -5.87 -23.81 -2.69
CA SER A 119 -7.33 -23.61 -2.84
C SER A 119 -7.96 -22.68 -1.78
N GLU A 120 -7.23 -22.33 -0.72
CA GLU A 120 -7.70 -21.43 0.34
C GLU A 120 -7.45 -19.94 0.01
N PHE A 121 -6.41 -19.67 -0.78
CA PHE A 121 -6.05 -18.35 -1.28
C PHE A 121 -6.23 -18.35 -2.80
N GLY A 122 -7.24 -17.63 -3.28
CA GLY A 122 -7.61 -17.62 -4.69
C GLY A 122 -7.72 -16.19 -5.18
N SER A 123 -8.89 -15.86 -5.71
CA SER A 123 -9.20 -14.50 -6.15
C SER A 123 -9.75 -13.64 -5.02
N ASP A 124 -9.58 -12.32 -5.17
CA ASP A 124 -10.15 -11.31 -4.28
C ASP A 124 -9.77 -11.47 -2.79
N VAL A 125 -8.54 -11.90 -2.51
CA VAL A 125 -8.05 -12.03 -1.13
C VAL A 125 -7.88 -10.64 -0.53
N GLN A 126 -8.58 -10.39 0.57
CA GLN A 126 -8.51 -9.11 1.27
C GLN A 126 -7.15 -8.92 1.95
N PHE A 127 -6.58 -7.74 1.78
CA PHE A 127 -5.45 -7.27 2.57
C PHE A 127 -5.80 -5.98 3.32
N ASN A 128 -5.09 -5.75 4.42
CA ASN A 128 -5.10 -4.49 5.15
C ASN A 128 -3.75 -4.27 5.79
N VAL A 129 -3.11 -3.14 5.51
CA VAL A 129 -1.85 -2.75 6.11
C VAL A 129 -2.01 -1.42 6.81
N SER A 130 -1.48 -1.30 8.02
CA SER A 130 -1.47 -0.04 8.77
C SER A 130 -0.20 0.12 9.57
N GLY A 131 0.23 1.36 9.77
CA GLY A 131 1.46 1.65 10.48
C GLY A 131 1.89 3.10 10.33
N VAL A 132 3.20 3.31 10.33
CA VAL A 132 3.82 4.61 10.10
C VAL A 132 4.50 4.57 8.73
N LEU A 133 4.22 5.59 7.93
CA LEU A 133 4.75 5.79 6.59
C LEU A 133 5.79 6.90 6.64
N LYS A 134 7.00 6.64 6.14
CA LYS A 134 8.05 7.66 6.02
C LYS A 134 7.93 8.36 4.68
N VAL A 135 7.98 9.69 4.68
CA VAL A 135 7.74 10.51 3.50
C VAL A 135 9.02 11.23 3.09
N THR A 136 9.43 10.98 1.85
CA THR A 136 10.53 11.68 1.19
C THR A 136 9.98 12.50 0.03
N ILE A 137 10.08 13.82 0.15
CA ILE A 137 9.68 14.76 -0.91
C ILE A 137 10.91 15.23 -1.69
N VAL A 138 10.86 15.19 -3.02
CA VAL A 138 11.95 15.58 -3.94
C VAL A 138 11.59 16.78 -4.82
#